data_AF-A0A1M4X8A0-F1
#
_entry.id   AF-A0A1M4X8A0-F1
#
_cell.length_a   1.000
_cell.length_b   1.000
_cell.length_c   1.000
_cell.angle_alpha   90.00
_cell.angle_beta   90.00
_cell.angle_gamma   90.00
#
_symmetry.space_group_name_H-M   'P 1'
#
loop_
_entity.id
_entity.type
_entity.pdbx_description
1 polymer ?
#
loop_
_entity_poly.entity_id
_entity_poly.type
_entity_poly.pdbx_seq_one_letter_code
_entity_poly.pdbx_strand_id
1 'polypeptide(L)'
;MKIKADFVTNSSSTSFVLISDNDLDIELFYEWFGISPDSDFTYIFDELFNAIKYDTQLIEDDLNGESLEEYLSMYYLEKEKDRVDRAIKEGKKVRVGRLRSDENDIQTFFCLDSFIIDEDTVYFNALSNGW
;
A
#
# COMPACT_ATOMS: atom_id res chain seq x y z
N MET A 1 -12.41 -17.84 26.90
CA MET A 1 -12.58 -16.97 25.71
C MET A 1 -13.95 -17.25 25.13
N LYS A 2 -14.85 -16.26 25.03
CA LYS A 2 -16.14 -16.39 24.33
C LYS A 2 -15.96 -15.80 22.95
N ILE A 3 -15.94 -16.63 21.90
CA ILE A 3 -15.97 -16.17 20.51
C ILE A 3 -17.44 -15.97 20.14
N LYS A 4 -17.79 -14.75 19.75
CA LYS A 4 -19.13 -14.39 19.28
C LYS A 4 -19.16 -14.62 17.77
N ALA A 5 -19.88 -15.63 17.32
CA ALA A 5 -20.04 -15.99 15.91
C ALA A 5 -21.19 -15.21 15.26
N ASP A 6 -21.19 -13.89 15.42
CA ASP A 6 -22.02 -13.01 14.59
C ASP A 6 -21.21 -12.78 13.30
N PHE A 7 -21.73 -13.18 12.14
CA PHE A 7 -21.07 -12.91 10.85
C PHE A 7 -21.05 -11.40 10.63
N VAL A 8 -19.87 -10.79 10.77
CA VAL A 8 -19.61 -9.47 10.23
C VAL A 8 -19.00 -9.70 8.85
N THR A 9 -19.80 -9.52 7.80
CA THR A 9 -19.30 -9.47 6.42
C THR A 9 -18.81 -8.05 6.14
N ASN A 10 -17.79 -7.61 6.84
CA ASN A 10 -17.06 -6.41 6.46
C ASN A 10 -15.73 -6.87 5.86
N SER A 11 -15.68 -6.92 4.52
CA SER A 11 -14.39 -6.82 3.84
C SER A 11 -13.76 -5.50 4.29
N SER A 12 -12.62 -5.61 4.97
CA SER A 12 -11.81 -4.46 5.34
C SER A 12 -10.86 -4.17 4.19
N SER A 13 -10.54 -2.90 3.98
CA SER A 13 -9.51 -2.51 3.03
C SER A 13 -8.55 -1.52 3.67
N THR A 14 -7.25 -1.76 3.51
CA THR A 14 -6.22 -0.79 3.86
C THR A 14 -5.82 -0.05 2.59
N SER A 15 -6.14 1.25 2.53
CA SER A 15 -5.64 2.08 1.44
C SER A 15 -4.19 2.45 1.71
N PHE A 16 -3.40 2.61 0.66
CA PHE A 16 -1.99 2.93 0.81
C PHE A 16 -1.48 3.88 -0.25
N VAL A 17 -0.36 4.54 0.07
CA VAL A 17 0.47 5.27 -0.86
C VAL A 17 1.90 4.72 -0.82
N LEU A 18 2.46 4.46 -2.00
CA LEU A 18 3.84 4.05 -2.19
C LEU A 18 4.54 5.07 -3.10
N ILE A 19 5.53 5.75 -2.56
CA ILE A 19 6.40 6.69 -3.25
C ILE A 19 7.79 6.06 -3.31
N SER A 20 8.35 5.96 -4.51
CA SER A 20 9.64 5.31 -4.72
C SER A 20 10.44 6.00 -5.82
N ASP A 21 11.76 5.97 -5.70
CA ASP A 21 12.65 6.51 -6.73
C ASP A 21 12.76 5.58 -7.96
N ASN A 22 12.46 4.28 -7.77
CA ASN A 22 12.59 3.23 -8.77
C ASN A 22 11.23 2.58 -9.09
N ASP A 23 11.19 1.80 -10.17
CA ASP A 23 10.07 0.89 -10.41
C ASP A 23 10.02 -0.24 -9.37
N LEU A 24 8.84 -0.84 -9.22
CA LEU A 24 8.65 -1.97 -8.32
C LEU A 24 9.51 -3.15 -8.76
N ASP A 25 10.44 -3.52 -7.90
CA ASP A 25 11.31 -4.67 -8.02
C ASP A 25 11.27 -5.46 -6.72
N ILE A 26 11.27 -6.79 -6.81
CA ILE A 26 11.10 -7.66 -5.64
C ILE A 26 12.33 -7.63 -4.72
N GLU A 27 13.54 -7.48 -5.26
CA GLU A 27 14.76 -7.41 -4.45
C GLU A 27 14.76 -6.11 -3.64
N LEU A 28 14.44 -4.97 -4.27
CA LEU A 28 14.23 -3.69 -3.56
C LEU A 28 13.12 -3.79 -2.51
N PHE A 29 12.03 -4.51 -2.82
CA PHE A 29 10.93 -4.68 -1.89
C PHE A 29 11.37 -5.45 -0.63
N TYR A 30 12.17 -6.51 -0.79
CA TYR A 30 12.76 -7.19 0.36
C TYR A 30 13.67 -6.28 1.18
N GLU A 31 14.49 -5.45 0.53
CA GLU A 31 15.33 -4.46 1.22
C GLU A 31 14.50 -3.48 2.05
N TRP A 32 13.38 -2.97 1.51
CA TRP A 32 12.47 -2.05 2.23
C TRP A 32 11.89 -2.66 3.50
N PHE A 33 11.59 -3.96 3.49
CA PHE A 33 11.09 -4.69 4.66
C PHE A 33 12.19 -5.33 5.51
N GLY A 34 13.46 -5.19 5.12
CA GLY A 34 14.60 -5.78 5.82
C GLY A 34 14.62 -7.31 5.81
N ILE A 35 14.08 -7.93 4.76
CA ILE A 35 13.98 -9.38 4.61
C ILE A 35 15.13 -9.90 3.76
N SER A 36 15.77 -10.97 4.22
CA SER A 36 16.79 -11.64 3.43
C SER A 36 16.12 -12.49 2.33
N PRO A 37 16.62 -12.47 1.07
CA PRO A 37 16.05 -13.26 -0.02
C PRO A 37 16.07 -14.79 0.20
N ASP A 38 16.88 -15.28 1.14
CA ASP A 38 16.96 -16.69 1.55
C ASP A 38 16.09 -17.03 2.77
N SER A 39 15.30 -16.06 3.28
CA SER A 39 14.38 -16.28 4.38
C SER A 39 13.26 -17.24 4.01
N ASP A 40 12.90 -18.15 4.92
CA ASP A 40 11.73 -19.03 4.77
C ASP A 40 10.39 -18.24 4.71
N PHE A 41 10.41 -16.94 5.03
CA PHE A 41 9.23 -16.07 5.05
C PHE A 41 9.10 -15.16 3.81
N THR A 42 9.97 -15.28 2.80
CA THR A 42 9.89 -14.47 1.57
C THR A 42 8.53 -14.55 0.89
N TYR A 43 7.86 -15.70 0.95
CA TYR A 43 6.53 -15.90 0.37
C TYR A 43 5.48 -14.89 0.86
N ILE A 44 5.57 -14.40 2.11
CA ILE A 44 4.66 -13.37 2.64
C ILE A 44 4.85 -12.06 1.87
N PHE A 45 6.10 -11.69 1.61
CA PHE A 45 6.46 -10.45 0.94
C PHE A 45 6.28 -10.56 -0.57
N ASP A 46 6.40 -11.76 -1.14
CA ASP A 46 6.03 -12.03 -2.53
C ASP A 46 4.56 -11.77 -2.78
N GLU A 47 3.70 -12.29 -1.91
CA GLU A 47 2.25 -12.09 -1.99
C GLU A 47 1.88 -10.61 -1.81
N LEU A 48 2.49 -9.91 -0.83
CA LEU A 48 2.27 -8.48 -0.66
C LEU A 48 2.76 -7.67 -1.86
N PHE A 49 3.95 -7.97 -2.38
CA PHE A 49 4.50 -7.33 -3.58
C PHE A 49 3.58 -7.50 -4.78
N ASN A 50 3.09 -8.72 -5.02
CA ASN A 50 2.15 -8.99 -6.11
C ASN A 50 0.84 -8.24 -5.92
N ALA A 51 0.28 -8.18 -4.71
CA ALA A 51 -0.92 -7.40 -4.42
C ALA A 51 -0.73 -5.92 -4.79
N ILE A 52 0.39 -5.33 -4.37
CA ILE A 52 0.72 -3.93 -4.71
C ILE A 52 0.93 -3.77 -6.22
N LYS A 53 1.69 -4.67 -6.85
CA LYS A 53 2.06 -4.57 -8.26
C LYS A 53 0.85 -4.65 -9.20
N TYR A 54 -0.14 -5.48 -8.87
CA TYR A 54 -1.30 -5.71 -9.74
C TYR A 54 -2.54 -4.87 -9.37
N ASP A 55 -2.68 -4.42 -8.12
CA ASP A 55 -3.81 -3.60 -7.67
C ASP A 55 -3.48 -2.11 -7.55
N THR A 56 -2.38 -1.66 -8.19
CA THR A 56 -2.01 -0.24 -8.27
C THR A 56 -1.71 0.21 -9.69
N GLN A 57 -1.90 1.51 -9.91
CA GLN A 57 -1.35 2.22 -11.06
C GLN A 57 -0.53 3.43 -10.58
N LEU A 58 0.31 3.95 -11.47
CA LEU A 58 0.96 5.23 -11.21
C LEU A 58 -0.10 6.32 -11.21
N ILE A 59 -0.02 7.22 -10.24
CA ILE A 59 -0.99 8.31 -10.12
C ILE A 59 -1.05 9.19 -11.37
N GLU A 60 0.07 9.33 -12.08
CA GLU A 60 0.19 10.06 -13.34
C GLU A 60 -0.70 9.48 -14.46
N ASP A 61 -0.89 8.16 -14.46
CA ASP A 61 -1.70 7.45 -15.45
C ASP A 61 -3.19 7.42 -15.06
N ASP A 62 -3.49 7.54 -13.77
CA ASP A 62 -4.84 7.31 -13.21
C ASP A 62 -5.59 8.60 -12.84
N LEU A 63 -4.89 9.74 -12.70
CA LEU A 63 -5.47 11.03 -12.30
C LEU A 63 -6.59 11.54 -13.23
N ASN A 64 -6.70 11.05 -14.47
CA ASN A 64 -7.84 11.23 -15.40
C ASN A 64 -8.51 12.64 -15.47
N GLY A 65 -7.78 13.70 -15.15
CA GLY A 65 -8.28 15.08 -15.11
C GLY A 65 -8.96 15.51 -13.80
N GLU A 66 -9.00 14.65 -12.78
CA GLU A 66 -9.40 14.97 -11.41
C GLU A 66 -8.30 15.77 -10.69
N SER A 67 -8.66 16.46 -9.61
CA SER A 67 -7.64 17.07 -8.75
C SER A 67 -6.98 16.00 -7.88
N LEU A 68 -5.70 16.22 -7.53
CA LEU A 68 -4.96 15.31 -6.64
C LEU A 68 -5.67 15.08 -5.30
N GLU A 69 -6.34 16.10 -4.78
CA GLU A 69 -7.07 16.01 -3.52
C GLU A 69 -8.29 15.09 -3.65
N GLU A 70 -9.09 15.26 -4.70
CA GLU A 70 -10.24 14.38 -4.99
C GLU A 70 -9.78 12.93 -5.19
N TYR A 71 -8.68 12.74 -5.92
CA TYR A 71 -8.10 11.41 -6.15
C TYR A 71 -7.71 10.72 -4.84
N LEU A 72 -6.95 11.40 -3.98
CA LEU A 72 -6.52 10.84 -2.69
C LEU A 72 -7.69 10.64 -1.72
N SER A 73 -8.73 11.48 -1.79
CA SER A 73 -9.95 11.30 -1.00
C SER A 73 -10.67 10.00 -1.32
N MET A 74 -10.62 9.51 -2.57
CA MET A 74 -11.16 8.19 -2.89
C MET A 74 -10.50 7.08 -2.08
N TYR A 75 -9.27 7.27 -1.62
CA TYR A 75 -8.49 6.31 -0.84
C TYR A 75 -8.33 6.72 0.63
N TYR A 76 -9.01 7.78 1.09
CA TYR A 76 -8.86 8.32 2.45
C TYR A 76 -7.41 8.72 2.78
N LEU A 77 -6.68 9.22 1.78
CA LEU A 77 -5.26 9.59 1.84
C LEU A 77 -5.03 11.10 1.73
N GLU A 78 -6.01 11.93 2.08
CA GLU A 78 -5.93 13.39 1.95
C GLU A 78 -4.75 14.00 2.72
N LYS A 79 -4.39 13.37 3.85
CA LYS A 79 -3.26 13.78 4.69
C LYS A 79 -1.91 13.62 3.98
N GLU A 80 -1.84 12.77 2.96
CA GLU A 80 -0.63 12.51 2.18
C GLU A 80 -0.46 13.48 1.01
N LYS A 81 -1.44 14.35 0.76
CA LYS A 81 -1.48 15.26 -0.41
C LYS A 81 -0.19 16.03 -0.62
N ASP A 82 0.33 16.70 0.41
CA ASP A 82 1.52 17.55 0.28
C ASP A 82 2.79 16.73 -0.03
N ARG A 83 2.86 15.50 0.50
CA ARG A 83 3.98 14.58 0.25
C ARG A 83 3.89 14.01 -1.16
N VAL A 84 2.69 13.61 -1.59
CA VAL A 84 2.43 13.12 -2.94
C VAL A 84 2.69 14.20 -3.99
N ASP A 85 2.17 15.41 -3.81
CA ASP A 85 2.37 16.54 -4.73
C ASP A 85 3.86 16.87 -4.90
N ARG A 86 4.63 16.84 -3.80
CA ARG A 86 6.09 17.02 -3.85
C ARG A 86 6.78 15.90 -4.62
N ALA A 87 6.43 14.65 -4.33
CA ALA A 87 7.01 13.49 -4.99
C ALA A 87 6.78 13.49 -6.50
N ILE A 88 5.58 13.87 -6.96
CA ILE A 88 5.26 14.03 -8.38
C ILE A 88 6.15 15.12 -9.00
N LYS A 89 6.30 16.28 -8.33
CA LYS A 89 7.16 17.38 -8.83
C LYS A 89 8.64 17.00 -8.89
N GLU A 90 9.08 16.09 -8.03
CA GLU A 90 10.44 15.53 -8.02
C GLU A 90 10.63 14.41 -9.05
N GLY A 91 9.56 13.97 -9.75
CA GLY A 91 9.61 12.90 -10.74
C GLY A 91 9.68 11.49 -10.13
N LYS A 92 9.29 11.33 -8.85
CA LYS A 92 9.23 10.04 -8.18
C LYS A 92 8.03 9.23 -8.65
N LYS A 93 8.12 7.91 -8.56
CA LYS A 93 7.01 6.98 -8.84
C LYS A 93 6.06 6.95 -7.66
N VAL A 94 4.85 7.47 -7.86
CA VAL A 94 3.77 7.43 -6.86
C VAL A 94 2.70 6.43 -7.29
N ARG A 95 2.41 5.47 -6.41
CA ARG A 95 1.36 4.45 -6.57
C ARG A 95 0.38 4.58 -5.42
N VAL A 96 -0.91 4.50 -5.73
CA VAL A 96 -1.99 4.49 -4.74
C VAL A 96 -2.85 3.26 -5.01
N GLY A 97 -3.30 2.60 -3.95
CA GLY A 97 -4.12 1.40 -4.08
C GLY A 97 -4.74 0.96 -2.77
N ARG A 98 -5.26 -0.27 -2.76
CA ARG A 98 -5.86 -0.89 -1.58
C ARG A 98 -5.39 -2.33 -1.44
N LEU A 99 -5.23 -2.76 -0.20
CA LEU A 99 -5.21 -4.18 0.16
C LEU A 99 -6.62 -4.57 0.58
N ARG A 100 -6.99 -5.83 0.37
CA ARG A 100 -8.34 -6.33 0.67
C ARG A 100 -8.30 -7.59 1.51
N SER A 101 -9.11 -7.62 2.58
CA SER A 101 -9.13 -8.75 3.52
C SER A 101 -9.90 -9.97 3.01
N ASP A 102 -10.44 -9.93 1.79
CA ASP A 102 -11.16 -11.04 1.14
C ASP A 102 -10.40 -11.68 -0.03
N GLU A 103 -9.17 -11.24 -0.30
CA GLU A 103 -8.30 -11.80 -1.36
C GLU A 103 -7.55 -13.07 -0.90
N ASN A 104 -6.65 -12.93 0.08
CA ASN A 104 -5.90 -14.05 0.65
C ASN A 104 -5.51 -13.78 2.11
N ASP A 105 -4.93 -14.79 2.76
CA ASP A 105 -4.51 -14.74 4.17
C ASP A 105 -3.41 -13.71 4.43
N ILE A 106 -2.51 -13.49 3.47
CA ILE A 106 -1.44 -12.48 3.57
C ILE A 106 -1.99 -11.05 3.48
N GLN A 107 -2.82 -10.74 2.50
CA GLN A 107 -3.50 -9.43 2.43
C GLN A 107 -4.40 -9.22 3.63
N THR A 108 -5.08 -10.28 4.12
CA THR A 108 -5.85 -10.22 5.36
C THR A 108 -4.96 -9.79 6.53
N PHE A 109 -3.77 -10.36 6.66
CA PHE A 109 -2.80 -9.96 7.69
C PHE A 109 -2.44 -8.46 7.59
N PHE A 110 -2.08 -7.98 6.39
CA PHE A 110 -1.73 -6.56 6.17
C PHE A 110 -2.93 -5.59 6.16
N CYS A 111 -4.16 -6.10 6.09
CA CYS A 111 -5.38 -5.31 6.29
C CYS A 111 -5.76 -5.13 7.76
N LEU A 112 -5.27 -6.03 8.63
CA LEU A 112 -5.50 -5.99 10.08
C LEU A 112 -4.42 -5.20 10.82
N ASP A 113 -3.27 -4.99 10.20
CA ASP A 113 -2.17 -4.21 10.73
C ASP A 113 -1.93 -2.96 9.89
N SER A 114 -1.29 -1.95 10.47
CA SER A 114 -0.92 -0.71 9.79
C SER A 114 0.59 -0.56 9.83
N PHE A 115 1.21 -0.25 8.70
CA PHE A 115 2.66 -0.07 8.65
C PHE A 115 3.06 1.15 7.83
N ILE A 116 4.21 1.71 8.20
CA ILE A 116 4.87 2.79 7.48
C ILE A 116 6.35 2.42 7.32
N ILE A 117 6.86 2.56 6.11
CA ILE A 117 8.28 2.56 5.77
C ILE A 117 8.61 3.97 5.29
N ASP A 118 9.55 4.66 5.93
CA ASP A 118 9.99 6.01 5.57
C ASP A 118 11.52 6.01 5.54
N GLU A 119 12.07 5.57 4.41
CA GLU A 119 13.50 5.47 4.12
C GLU A 119 13.87 6.44 3.00
N ASP A 120 15.16 6.69 2.79
CA ASP A 120 15.63 7.69 1.82
C ASP A 120 15.09 7.46 0.39
N THR A 121 14.95 6.20 -0.03
CA THR A 121 14.54 5.80 -1.39
C THR A 121 13.07 5.41 -1.52
N VAL A 122 12.36 5.27 -0.39
CA VAL A 122 10.97 4.80 -0.38
C VAL A 122 10.18 5.40 0.78
N TYR A 123 8.96 5.80 0.47
CA TYR A 123 7.93 6.04 1.46
C TYR A 123 6.73 5.16 1.14
N PHE A 124 6.41 4.22 2.03
CA PHE A 124 5.27 3.34 1.90
C PHE A 124 4.41 3.46 3.14
N ASN A 125 3.24 4.07 3.00
CA ASN A 125 2.27 4.24 4.07
C ASN A 125 1.02 3.42 3.75
N ALA A 126 0.79 2.37 4.55
CA ALA A 126 -0.40 1.53 4.54
C ALA A 126 -1.11 1.64 5.90
N LEU A 127 -1.50 2.85 6.29
CA LEU A 127 -2.33 3.07 7.46
C LEU A 127 -3.78 2.63 7.23
N SER A 128 -4.38 2.04 8.25
CA SER A 128 -5.82 1.75 8.25
C SER A 128 -6.59 3.07 8.30
N ASN A 129 -7.06 3.53 7.14
CA ASN A 129 -7.77 4.81 7.02
C ASN A 129 -9.29 4.67 7.19
N GLY A 130 -9.76 3.55 7.76
CA GLY A 130 -11.17 3.25 7.95
C GLY A 130 -11.52 2.93 9.40
N TRP A 131 -11.68 3.96 10.24
CA TRP A 131 -12.60 3.98 11.39
C TRP A 131 -13.09 5.41 11.64
#